data_AF-A0A522UV49-F1
#
_entry.id   AF-A0A522UV49-F1
#
_cell.length_a   1.000
_cell.length_b   1.000
_cell.length_c   1.000
_cell.angle_alpha   90.00
_cell.angle_beta   90.00
_cell.angle_gamma   90.00
#
_symmetry.space_group_name_H-M   'P 1'
#
loop_
_entity.id
_entity.type
_entity.pdbx_description
1 polymer ?
#
loop_
_entity_poly.entity_id
_entity_poly.type
_entity_poly.pdbx_seq_one_letter_code
_entity_poly.pdbx_strand_id
1 'polypeptide(L)'
;MKTRVTKYLMRDETGIRRSVLKLFLTGKPYTTQDVFDALTREGFDLNYRGVSAMVGLMNTRLGILRIDVKGDHNLYSMKIEYKNAVKQVIDNY
;
A
#
# COMPACT_ATOMS: atom_id res chain seq x y z
N MET A 1 -7.79 1.35 -14.40
CA MET A 1 -7.12 1.24 -13.07
C MET A 1 -7.24 -0.16 -12.46
N LYS A 2 -8.40 -0.85 -12.46
CA LYS A 2 -8.54 -2.20 -11.87
C LYS A 2 -7.47 -3.18 -12.37
N THR A 3 -7.22 -3.21 -13.69
CA THR A 3 -6.16 -3.99 -14.33
C THR A 3 -4.76 -3.72 -13.78
N ARG A 4 -4.43 -2.50 -13.34
CA ARG A 4 -3.12 -2.16 -12.76
C ARG A 4 -2.95 -2.74 -11.37
N VAL A 5 -3.99 -2.63 -10.53
CA VAL A 5 -4.00 -3.21 -9.18
C VAL A 5 -4.00 -4.73 -9.25
N THR A 6 -4.80 -5.32 -10.14
CA THR A 6 -4.80 -6.77 -10.39
C THR A 6 -3.42 -7.26 -10.84
N LYS A 7 -2.79 -6.61 -11.85
CA LYS A 7 -1.43 -6.99 -12.29
C LYS A 7 -0.37 -6.86 -11.18
N TYR A 8 -0.54 -5.90 -10.28
CA TYR A 8 0.34 -5.70 -9.13
C TYR A 8 0.18 -6.82 -8.09
N LEU A 9 -1.06 -7.23 -7.83
CA LEU A 9 -1.39 -8.34 -6.94
C LEU A 9 -1.03 -9.70 -7.54
N MET A 10 -1.16 -9.92 -8.85
CA MET A 10 -0.76 -11.18 -9.51
C MET A 10 0.70 -11.58 -9.27
N ARG A 11 1.55 -10.62 -8.89
CA ARG A 11 2.96 -10.83 -8.57
C ARG A 11 3.21 -10.82 -7.06
N ASP A 12 2.17 -10.96 -6.24
CA ASP A 12 2.22 -10.92 -4.77
C ASP A 12 2.42 -12.33 -4.22
N GLU A 13 3.65 -12.84 -4.34
CA GLU A 13 4.00 -14.20 -3.91
C GLU A 13 4.00 -14.36 -2.38
N THR A 14 4.13 -13.26 -1.65
CA THR A 14 4.29 -13.25 -0.19
C THR A 14 3.05 -12.76 0.55
N GLY A 15 2.06 -12.20 -0.14
CA GLY A 15 0.87 -11.57 0.47
C GLY A 15 1.10 -10.15 1.02
N ILE A 16 2.34 -9.65 0.96
CA ILE A 16 2.71 -8.33 1.50
C ILE A 16 1.92 -7.23 0.77
N ARG A 17 1.81 -7.31 -0.56
CA ARG A 17 1.16 -6.25 -1.35
C ARG A 17 -0.32 -6.17 -1.02
N ARG A 18 -0.97 -7.31 -0.85
CA ARG A 18 -2.36 -7.39 -0.40
C ARG A 18 -2.54 -6.80 0.99
N SER A 19 -1.68 -7.12 1.95
CA SER A 19 -1.74 -6.53 3.30
C SER A 19 -1.58 -5.02 3.29
N VAL A 20 -0.62 -4.48 2.53
CA VAL A 20 -0.45 -3.03 2.41
C VAL A 20 -1.66 -2.35 1.77
N LEU A 21 -2.25 -2.92 0.73
CA LEU A 21 -3.46 -2.36 0.13
C LEU A 21 -4.65 -2.38 1.09
N LYS A 22 -4.81 -3.46 1.89
CA LYS A 22 -5.82 -3.53 2.96
C LYS A 22 -5.60 -2.46 4.03
N LEU A 23 -4.35 -2.24 4.44
CA LEU A 23 -3.99 -1.17 5.38
C LEU A 23 -4.45 0.19 4.87
N PHE A 24 -4.17 0.52 3.60
CA PHE A 24 -4.57 1.79 3.00
C PHE A 24 -6.09 1.92 2.78
N LEU A 25 -6.83 0.81 2.65
CA LEU A 25 -8.29 0.82 2.54
C LEU A 25 -8.99 1.28 3.84
N THR A 26 -8.33 1.18 5.00
CA THR A 26 -8.86 1.69 6.28
C THR A 26 -9.12 3.21 6.23
N GLY A 27 -8.49 3.91 5.28
CA GLY A 27 -8.70 5.32 5.02
C GLY A 27 -7.89 6.28 5.87
N LYS A 28 -7.01 5.79 6.76
CA LYS A 28 -6.07 6.62 7.51
C LYS A 28 -4.81 6.94 6.67
N PRO A 29 -4.17 8.10 6.86
CA PRO A 29 -2.82 8.32 6.38
C PRO A 29 -1.79 7.50 7.17
N TYR A 30 -0.74 7.05 6.51
CA TYR A 30 0.32 6.23 7.08
C TYR A 30 1.68 6.73 6.63
N THR A 31 2.66 6.76 7.53
CA THR A 31 4.08 6.88 7.19
C THR A 31 4.63 5.54 6.72
N THR A 32 5.84 5.54 6.14
CA THR A 32 6.57 4.29 5.86
C THR A 32 6.80 3.47 7.13
N GLN A 33 7.05 4.12 8.27
CA GLN A 33 7.19 3.46 9.57
C GLN A 33 5.90 2.75 9.98
N ASP A 34 4.74 3.41 9.85
CA ASP A 34 3.46 2.79 10.21
C ASP A 34 3.18 1.54 9.36
N VAL A 35 3.52 1.58 8.06
CA VAL A 35 3.38 0.43 7.16
C VAL A 35 4.33 -0.69 7.59
N PHE A 36 5.59 -0.37 7.90
CA PHE A 36 6.58 -1.35 8.37
C PHE A 36 6.12 -2.02 9.67
N ASP A 37 5.64 -1.23 10.64
CA ASP A 37 5.18 -1.74 11.93
C ASP A 37 3.92 -2.59 11.79
N ALA A 38 3.02 -2.24 10.87
CA ALA A 38 1.82 -3.04 10.59
C ALA A 38 2.18 -4.41 10.00
N LEU A 39 3.08 -4.43 9.01
CA LEU A 39 3.51 -5.68 8.38
C LEU A 39 4.33 -6.57 9.33
N THR A 40 5.19 -5.96 10.14
CA THR A 40 5.95 -6.69 11.17
C THR A 40 5.00 -7.33 12.18
N ARG A 41 3.94 -6.60 12.60
CA ARG A 41 2.89 -7.14 13.48
C ARG A 41 2.07 -8.27 12.85
N GLU A 42 1.93 -8.28 11.53
CA GLU A 42 1.31 -9.39 10.79
C GLU A 42 2.26 -10.61 10.63
N GLY A 43 3.52 -10.50 11.09
CA GLY A 43 4.49 -11.59 11.09
C GLY A 43 5.35 -11.69 9.84
N PHE A 44 5.35 -10.65 8.98
CA PHE A 44 6.21 -10.64 7.80
C PHE A 44 7.68 -10.35 8.19
N ASP A 45 8.61 -11.13 7.63
CA ASP A 45 10.05 -10.89 7.78
C ASP A 45 10.54 -9.91 6.70
N LEU A 46 10.60 -8.63 7.08
CA LEU A 46 10.91 -7.51 6.20
C LEU A 46 11.97 -6.63 6.84
N ASN A 47 12.68 -5.87 6.01
CA ASN A 47 13.42 -4.70 6.48
C ASN A 47 12.74 -3.40 6.04
N TYR A 48 12.99 -2.33 6.79
CA TYR A 48 12.43 -1.01 6.54
C TYR A 48 12.73 -0.48 5.12
N ARG A 49 13.93 -0.74 4.58
CA ARG A 49 14.32 -0.29 3.23
C ARG A 49 13.45 -0.95 2.16
N GLY A 50 13.16 -2.25 2.30
CA GLY A 50 12.24 -2.98 1.43
C GLY A 50 10.83 -2.41 1.45
N VAL A 51 10.32 -2.06 2.65
CA VAL A 51 9.01 -1.41 2.79
C VAL A 51 9.00 -0.02 2.15
N SER A 52 10.03 0.79 2.39
CA SER A 52 10.17 2.12 1.78
C SER A 52 10.15 2.06 0.24
N ALA A 53 10.93 1.14 -0.34
CA ALA A 53 10.95 0.93 -1.79
C ALA A 53 9.58 0.47 -2.32
N MET A 54 8.90 -0.44 -1.60
CA MET A 54 7.58 -0.94 -1.97
C MET A 54 6.52 0.16 -1.97
N VAL A 55 6.45 0.99 -0.92
CA VAL A 55 5.49 2.09 -0.83
C VAL A 55 5.78 3.15 -1.90
N GLY A 56 7.06 3.46 -2.16
CA GLY A 56 7.47 4.35 -3.25
C GLY A 56 7.07 3.83 -4.64
N LEU A 57 7.26 2.53 -4.90
CA LEU A 57 6.80 1.89 -6.14
C LEU A 57 5.28 1.88 -6.25
N MET A 58 4.56 1.64 -5.15
CA MET A 58 3.11 1.67 -5.13
C MET A 58 2.59 3.06 -5.50
N ASN A 59 3.18 4.12 -4.93
CA ASN A 59 2.83 5.50 -5.27
C ASN A 59 3.11 5.82 -6.75
N THR A 60 4.33 5.54 -7.24
CA THR A 60 4.74 5.89 -8.61
C THR A 60 4.09 5.01 -9.68
N ARG A 61 3.98 3.69 -9.46
CA ARG A 61 3.48 2.74 -10.48
C ARG A 61 1.98 2.51 -10.43
N LEU A 62 1.32 2.64 -9.27
CA LEU A 62 -0.14 2.50 -9.17
C LEU A 62 -0.86 3.86 -9.15
N GLY A 63 -0.22 4.94 -8.70
CA GLY A 63 -0.82 6.28 -8.68
C GLY A 63 -2.10 6.39 -7.85
N ILE A 64 -2.37 5.39 -7.01
CA ILE A 64 -3.56 5.28 -6.14
C ILE A 64 -3.37 5.98 -4.79
N LEU A 65 -2.11 6.28 -4.45
CA LEU A 65 -1.75 6.98 -3.23
C LEU A 65 -1.64 8.48 -3.49
N ARG A 66 -2.01 9.26 -2.48
CA ARG A 66 -1.66 10.66 -2.30
C ARG A 66 -0.51 10.71 -1.30
N ILE A 67 0.45 11.59 -1.53
CA ILE A 67 1.51 11.92 -0.58
C ILE A 67 1.25 13.33 -0.07
N ASP A 68 1.16 13.46 1.25
CA ASP A 68 1.26 14.75 1.92
C ASP A 68 2.62 14.78 2.64
N VAL A 69 3.49 15.70 2.22
CA VAL A 69 4.80 15.89 2.85
C VAL A 69 4.60 16.74 4.09
N LYS A 70 4.77 16.16 5.29
CA LYS A 70 4.70 16.87 6.56
C LYS A 70 6.05 16.80 7.27
N GLY A 71 6.82 17.88 7.18
CA GLY A 71 8.19 17.92 7.70
C GLY A 71 9.07 16.87 7.00
N ASP A 72 9.75 16.04 7.78
CA ASP A 72 10.68 15.02 7.27
C ASP A 72 10.02 13.69 6.91
N HIS A 73 8.71 13.56 7.10
CA HIS A 73 7.98 12.32 6.85
C HIS A 73 6.88 12.48 5.79
N ASN A 74 6.87 11.52 4.87
CA ASN A 74 5.79 11.38 3.89
C ASN A 74 4.61 10.66 4.54
N LEU A 75 3.43 11.26 4.46
CA LEU A 75 2.17 10.61 4.77
C LEU A 75 1.50 10.12 3.50
N TYR A 76 1.29 8.82 3.41
CA TYR A 76 0.65 8.14 2.31
C TYR A 76 -0.82 7.87 2.66
N SER A 77 -1.73 8.19 1.76
CA SER A 77 -3.15 7.83 1.91
C SER A 77 -3.72 7.38 0.57
N MET A 78 -4.72 6.48 0.59
CA MET A 78 -5.41 6.11 -0.64
C MET A 78 -6.33 7.23 -1.09
N LYS A 79 -6.22 7.64 -2.35
CA LYS A 79 -7.16 8.63 -2.92
C LYS A 79 -8.57 8.04 -2.94
N ILE A 80 -9.54 8.85 -2.57
CA ILE A 80 -10.93 8.40 -2.30
C ILE A 80 -11.54 7.74 -3.53
N GLU A 81 -11.28 8.29 -4.72
CA GLU A 81 -11.76 7.79 -6.01
C GLU A 81 -11.28 6.36 -6.34
N TYR A 82 -10.19 5.90 -5.71
CA TYR A 82 -9.65 4.56 -5.91
C TYR A 82 -10.09 3.54 -4.86
N LYS A 83 -10.64 3.96 -3.71
CA LYS A 83 -10.99 3.05 -2.60
C LYS A 83 -11.93 1.93 -3.04
N ASN A 84 -13.05 2.27 -3.67
CA ASN A 84 -14.04 1.27 -4.09
C ASN A 84 -13.47 0.28 -5.10
N ALA A 85 -12.65 0.76 -6.03
CA ALA A 85 -12.08 -0.10 -7.04
C ALA A 85 -10.99 -1.03 -6.50
N VAL A 86 -10.14 -0.54 -5.60
CA VAL A 86 -9.14 -1.38 -4.92
C VAL A 86 -9.84 -2.42 -4.05
N LYS A 87 -10.87 -2.02 -3.29
CA LYS A 87 -11.67 -2.95 -2.48
C LYS A 87 -12.27 -4.08 -3.33
N GLN A 88 -12.93 -3.74 -4.43
CA GLN A 88 -13.47 -4.73 -5.36
C GLN A 88 -12.41 -5.68 -5.93
N VAL A 89 -11.20 -5.18 -6.20
CA VAL A 89 -10.12 -6.06 -6.69
C VAL A 89 -9.65 -7.01 -5.59
N ILE A 90 -9.49 -6.55 -4.35
CA ILE A 90 -9.04 -7.39 -3.22
C ILE A 90 -10.09 -8.41 -2.80
N ASP A 91 -11.38 -8.05 -2.81
CA ASP A 91 -12.46 -8.94 -2.41
C ASP A 91 -12.65 -10.10 -3.42
N ASN A 92 -12.21 -9.91 -4.67
CA ASN A 92 -12.25 -10.91 -5.74
C ASN A 92 -10.87 -11.53 -6.04
N TYR A 93 -9.89 -11.37 -5.13
CA TYR A 93 -8.52 -11.88 -5.24
C TYR A 93 -8.19 -12.81 -4.07
#